data_AF-A0A559QI09-F1
#
_entry.id   AF-A0A559QI09-F1
#
_cell.length_a   1.000
_cell.length_b   1.000
_cell.length_c   1.000
_cell.angle_alpha   90.00
_cell.angle_beta   90.00
_cell.angle_gamma   90.00
#
_symmetry.space_group_name_H-M   'P 1'
#
loop_
_entity.id
_entity.type
_entity.pdbx_description
1 polymer ?
#
loop_
_entity_poly.entity_id
_entity_poly.type
_entity_poly.pdbx_seq_one_letter_code
_entity_poly.pdbx_strand_id
1 'polypeptide(L)'
;MDAKNRNKHILRSINAMFIDQVGPIGDALINDAVREWKAKQWRGQTAFRNYIKTLASNLDNSNQQKFITEAGQLLLEAERTV
;
A
#
# COMPACT_ATOMS: atom_id res chain seq x y z
N MET A 1 0.17 12.58 17.39
CA MET A 1 -0.64 12.04 16.28
C MET A 1 -0.98 10.59 16.58
N ASP A 2 -2.26 10.26 16.74
CA ASP A 2 -2.73 8.91 17.09
C ASP A 2 -2.42 7.86 16.00
N ALA A 3 -2.26 6.60 16.39
CA ALA A 3 -1.89 5.49 15.48
C ALA A 3 -2.82 5.37 14.26
N LYS A 4 -4.11 5.64 14.43
CA LYS A 4 -5.11 5.63 13.35
C LYS A 4 -4.83 6.71 12.28
N ASN A 5 -4.42 7.90 12.70
CA ASN A 5 -4.09 9.00 11.80
C ASN A 5 -2.78 8.74 11.05
N ARG A 6 -1.80 8.10 11.71
CA ARG A 6 -0.56 7.63 11.06
C ARG A 6 -0.86 6.62 9.95
N ASN A 7 -1.58 5.54 10.27
CA ASN A 7 -1.93 4.50 9.30
C ASN A 7 -2.68 5.06 8.09
N LYS A 8 -3.59 6.01 8.31
CA LYS A 8 -4.30 6.70 7.22
C LYS A 8 -3.36 7.55 6.36
N HIS A 9 -2.38 8.22 6.96
CA HIS A 9 -1.38 8.98 6.21
C HIS A 9 -0.50 8.06 5.35
N ILE A 10 0.01 6.96 5.90
CA ILE A 10 0.90 6.05 5.17
C ILE A 10 0.19 5.42 3.98
N LEU A 11 -1.05 4.95 4.19
CA LEU A 11 -1.85 4.42 3.08
C LEU A 11 -2.06 5.45 1.97
N ARG A 12 -2.26 6.72 2.32
CA ARG A 12 -2.33 7.80 1.31
C ARG A 12 -1.02 7.97 0.55
N SER A 13 0.12 7.92 1.24
CA SER A 13 1.44 8.01 0.61
C SER A 13 1.71 6.83 -0.34
N ILE A 14 1.40 5.60 0.11
CA ILE A 14 1.51 4.39 -0.72
C ILE A 14 0.61 4.49 -1.96
N ASN A 15 -0.64 4.94 -1.78
CA ASN A 15 -1.58 5.11 -2.89
C ASN A 15 -1.10 6.17 -3.89
N ALA A 16 -0.59 7.30 -3.42
CA ALA A 16 -0.05 8.35 -4.29
C ALA A 16 1.15 7.85 -5.10
N MET A 17 2.09 7.13 -4.44
CA MET A 17 3.24 6.51 -5.11
C MET A 17 2.82 5.51 -6.18
N PHE A 18 1.79 4.70 -5.90
CA PHE A 18 1.27 3.75 -6.86
C PHE A 18 0.63 4.45 -8.07
N ILE A 19 -0.19 5.47 -7.84
CA ILE A 19 -0.81 6.28 -8.91
C ILE A 19 0.25 6.96 -9.77
N ASP A 20 1.34 7.46 -9.19
CA ASP A 20 2.47 8.04 -9.93
C ASP A 20 3.10 7.02 -10.91
N GLN A 21 3.13 5.74 -10.53
CA GLN A 21 3.66 4.66 -11.36
C GLN A 21 2.71 4.21 -12.48
N VAL A 22 1.41 4.07 -12.21
CA VAL A 22 0.45 3.49 -13.17
C VAL A 22 -0.42 4.53 -13.87
N GLY A 23 -0.37 5.78 -13.43
CA GLY A 23 -1.24 6.85 -13.93
C GLY A 23 -2.69 6.73 -13.46
N PRO A 24 -3.65 7.31 -14.21
CA PRO A 24 -5.05 7.46 -13.78
C PRO A 24 -5.80 6.15 -13.47
N ILE A 25 -5.34 5.01 -14.01
CA ILE A 25 -5.93 3.69 -13.70
C ILE A 25 -5.69 3.28 -12.23
N GLY A 26 -4.73 3.92 -11.56
CA GLY A 26 -4.33 3.60 -10.19
C GLY A 26 -5.47 3.67 -9.19
N ASP A 27 -6.39 4.63 -9.32
CA ASP A 27 -7.56 4.72 -8.42
C ASP A 27 -8.48 3.50 -8.51
N ALA A 28 -8.69 2.95 -9.72
CA ALA A 28 -9.49 1.75 -9.91
C ALA A 28 -8.82 0.53 -9.26
N LEU A 29 -7.52 0.35 -9.50
CA LEU A 29 -6.73 -0.75 -8.95
C LEU A 29 -6.59 -0.67 -7.42
N ILE A 30 -6.49 0.54 -6.86
CA ILE A 30 -6.55 0.77 -5.41
C ILE A 30 -7.90 0.32 -4.85
N ASN A 31 -9.00 0.68 -5.50
CA ASN A 31 -10.32 0.27 -5.06
C ASN A 31 -10.49 -1.25 -5.09
N ASP A 32 -9.93 -1.92 -6.10
CA ASP A 32 -9.93 -3.38 -6.18
C ASP A 32 -9.09 -4.01 -5.07
N ALA A 33 -7.90 -3.48 -4.79
CA ALA A 33 -7.07 -3.93 -3.67
C ALA A 33 -7.77 -3.74 -2.31
N VAL A 34 -8.52 -2.64 -2.13
CA VAL A 34 -9.33 -2.41 -0.91
C VAL A 34 -10.51 -3.38 -0.82
N ARG A 35 -11.15 -3.72 -1.95
CA ARG A 35 -12.20 -4.75 -1.99
C ARG A 35 -11.64 -6.11 -1.60
N GLU A 36 -10.49 -6.49 -2.16
CA GLU A 36 -9.80 -7.73 -1.83
C GLU A 36 -9.40 -7.78 -0.35
N TRP A 37 -8.86 -6.68 0.20
CA TRP A 37 -8.55 -6.57 1.62
C TRP A 37 -9.78 -6.91 2.48
N LYS A 38 -10.91 -6.27 2.20
CA LYS A 38 -12.17 -6.49 2.94
C LYS A 38 -12.66 -7.93 2.79
N ALA A 39 -12.63 -8.47 1.57
CA ALA A 39 -13.08 -9.82 1.27
C ALA A 39 -12.25 -10.88 2.00
N LYS A 40 -10.92 -10.71 2.03
CA LYS A 40 -9.99 -11.60 2.76
C LYS A 40 -9.87 -11.30 4.25
N GLN A 41 -10.64 -10.32 4.75
CA GLN A 41 -10.66 -9.89 6.15
C GLN A 41 -9.26 -9.67 6.74
N TRP A 42 -8.34 -9.08 5.96
CA TRP A 42 -6.98 -8.87 6.44
C TRP A 42 -6.94 -7.91 7.64
N ARG A 43 -6.16 -8.27 8.67
CA ARG A 43 -5.99 -7.50 9.91
C ARG A 43 -4.52 -7.42 10.32
N GLY A 44 -4.21 -6.42 11.15
CA GLY A 44 -2.86 -6.22 11.69
C GLY A 44 -1.84 -5.75 10.66
N GLN A 45 -0.55 -5.84 11.00
CA GLN A 45 0.55 -5.36 10.16
C GLN A 45 0.65 -6.12 8.83
N THR A 46 0.36 -7.42 8.84
CA THR A 46 0.38 -8.27 7.64
C THR A 46 -0.62 -7.80 6.58
N ALA A 47 -1.71 -7.15 6.99
CA ALA A 47 -2.71 -6.61 6.07
C ALA A 47 -2.14 -5.53 5.15
N PHE A 48 -1.32 -4.62 5.70
CA PHE A 48 -0.64 -3.59 4.92
C PHE A 48 0.35 -4.20 3.93
N ARG A 49 1.10 -5.22 4.34
CA ARG A 49 2.04 -5.93 3.46
C ARG A 49 1.33 -6.64 2.32
N ASN A 50 0.19 -7.28 2.60
CA ASN A 50 -0.61 -7.94 1.57
C ASN A 50 -1.20 -6.92 0.59
N TYR A 51 -1.68 -5.78 1.09
CA TYR A 51 -2.16 -4.69 0.25
C TYR A 51 -1.08 -4.14 -0.69
N ILE A 52 0.14 -3.89 -0.17
CA ILE A 52 1.28 -3.47 -1.00
C ILE A 52 1.57 -4.51 -2.09
N LYS A 53 1.54 -5.81 -1.76
CA LYS A 53 1.73 -6.88 -2.75
C LYS A 53 0.65 -6.92 -3.82
N THR A 54 -0.62 -6.72 -3.45
CA THR A 54 -1.74 -6.64 -4.39
C THR A 54 -1.61 -5.45 -5.34
N LEU A 55 -1.20 -4.28 -4.84
CA LEU A 55 -0.92 -3.15 -5.73
C LEU A 55 0.25 -3.49 -6.67
N ALA A 56 1.33 -4.01 -6.11
CA ALA A 56 2.55 -4.30 -6.84
C ALA A 56 2.37 -5.34 -7.97
N SER A 57 1.41 -6.27 -7.84
CA SER A 57 1.13 -7.24 -8.91
C SER A 57 0.52 -6.63 -10.18
N ASN A 58 0.14 -5.35 -10.15
CA ASN A 58 -0.31 -4.59 -11.32
C ASN A 58 0.83 -3.83 -12.00
N LEU A 59 2.06 -3.96 -11.50
CA LEU A 59 3.25 -3.32 -12.05
C LEU A 59 4.07 -4.34 -12.86
N ASP A 60 4.85 -3.85 -13.81
CA ASP A 60 5.87 -4.66 -14.46
C ASP A 60 6.92 -5.15 -13.47
N ASN A 61 7.54 -6.30 -13.73
CA ASN A 61 8.50 -6.96 -12.81
C ASN A 61 9.61 -6.02 -12.28
N SER A 62 10.11 -5.10 -13.11
CA SER A 62 11.14 -4.13 -12.71
C SER A 62 10.63 -3.11 -11.68
N ASN A 63 9.37 -2.67 -11.81
CA ASN A 63 8.74 -1.70 -10.93
C ASN A 63 8.10 -2.35 -9.70
N GLN A 64 7.68 -3.60 -9.81
CA GLN A 64 7.07 -4.37 -8.73
C GLN A 64 7.99 -4.46 -7.50
N GLN A 65 9.24 -4.91 -7.69
CA GLN A 65 10.17 -5.08 -6.57
C GLN A 65 10.58 -3.73 -5.95
N LYS A 66 10.74 -2.71 -6.80
CA LYS A 66 11.04 -1.34 -6.36
C LYS A 66 9.92 -0.79 -5.49
N PHE A 67 8.67 -0.86 -5.98
CA PHE A 67 7.49 -0.40 -5.24
C PHE A 67 7.31 -1.12 -3.91
N ILE A 68 7.45 -2.46 -3.87
CA ILE A 68 7.36 -3.23 -2.63
C ILE A 68 8.40 -2.75 -1.61
N THR A 69 9.61 -2.43 -2.06
CA THR A 69 10.70 -1.97 -1.20
C THR A 69 10.40 -0.57 -0.63
N GLU A 70 10.02 0.38 -1.49
CA GLU A 70 9.74 1.76 -1.11
C GLU A 70 8.50 1.87 -0.21
N ALA A 71 7.38 1.22 -0.59
CA ALA A 71 6.18 1.17 0.23
C ALA A 71 6.40 0.42 1.55
N GLY A 72 7.24 -0.62 1.53
CA GLY A 72 7.64 -1.36 2.74
C GLY A 72 8.45 -0.51 3.71
N GLN A 73 9.36 0.34 3.22
CA GLN A 73 10.12 1.27 4.06
C GLN A 73 9.20 2.29 4.74
N LEU A 74 8.26 2.90 3.99
CA LEU A 74 7.27 3.81 4.56
C LEU A 74 6.44 3.17 5.69
N LEU A 75 6.09 1.89 5.53
CA LEU A 75 5.38 1.14 6.55
C LEU A 75 6.24 0.92 7.81
N LEU A 76 7.51 0.54 7.63
CA LEU A 76 8.45 0.32 8.73
C LEU A 76 8.78 1.60 9.51
N GLU A 77 8.97 2.72 8.83
CA GLU A 77 9.22 4.02 9.46
C GLU A 77 8.06 4.45 10.37
N ALA A 78 6.85 4.21 9.90
CA ALA A 78 5.66 4.47 10.69
C ALA A 78 5.50 3.57 11.92
N GLU A 79 5.96 2.33 11.82
CA GLU A 79 5.97 1.37 12.94
C GLU A 79 7.06 1.72 13.97
N ARG A 80 8.18 2.32 13.56
CA ARG A 80 9.27 2.75 14.45
C ARG A 80 8.98 4.02 15.23
N THR A 81 8.01 4.81 14.79
CA THR A 81 7.61 6.06 15.48
C THR A 81 6.58 5.78 16.60
N VAL A 82 6.65 4.59 17.21
CA VAL A 82 5.75 4.10 18.27
C VAL A 82 6.49 4.10 19.61
#